data_AF-A0A660PFP2-F1
#
_entry.id   AF-A0A660PFP2-F1
#
_cell.length_a   1.000
_cell.length_b   1.000
_cell.length_c   1.000
_cell.angle_alpha   90.00
_cell.angle_beta   90.00
_cell.angle_gamma   90.00
#
_symmetry.space_group_name_H-M   'P 1'
#
loop_
_entity.id
_entity.type
_entity.pdbx_description
1 polymer ?
#
loop_
_entity_poly.entity_id
_entity_poly.type
_entity_poly.pdbx_seq_one_letter_code
_entity_poly.pdbx_strand_id
1 'polypeptide(L)' 'MAIPDISNIEDLLFVSRLFIPGESRDIVVSCVYAYIFGGQDKLRIIDIADIENPRFVSEIPIDGEDA' A
#
# COMPACT_ATOMS: atom_id res chain seq x y z
N MET A 1 0.38 17.53 -18.99
CA MET A 1 -0.66 16.84 -18.19
C MET A 1 -0.04 16.52 -16.85
N ALA A 2 -0.46 17.22 -15.80
CA ALA A 2 0.04 17.08 -14.43
C ALA A 2 -1.08 17.54 -13.51
N ILE A 3 -1.52 16.71 -12.58
CA ILE A 3 -2.32 17.12 -11.41
C ILE A 3 -2.12 16.12 -10.26
N PRO A 4 -1.32 16.50 -9.25
CA PRO A 4 -1.61 16.17 -7.86
C PRO A 4 -1.96 17.45 -7.06
N ASP A 5 -2.85 17.36 -6.07
CA ASP A 5 -2.88 18.30 -4.94
C ASP A 5 -2.32 17.58 -3.70
N ILE A 6 -1.32 18.24 -3.14
CA ILE A 6 -0.19 17.83 -2.30
C ILE A 6 0.27 19.11 -1.57
N SER A 7 -0.70 19.87 -1.08
CA SER A 7 -0.80 21.34 -1.10
C SER A 7 0.39 22.16 -0.57
N ASN A 8 1.30 21.55 0.19
CA ASN A 8 2.67 22.05 0.41
C ASN A 8 3.66 20.86 0.32
N ILE A 9 4.34 20.72 -0.82
CA ILE A 9 5.28 19.62 -1.07
C ILE A 9 6.59 19.77 -0.27
N GLU A 10 6.86 20.96 0.26
CA GLU A 10 8.11 21.27 0.98
C GLU A 10 8.12 20.66 2.38
N ASP A 11 6.96 20.27 2.91
CA ASP A 11 6.79 19.64 4.23
C ASP A 11 6.33 18.17 4.13
N LEU A 12 6.71 17.48 3.05
CA LEU A 12 6.54 16.03 2.96
C LEU A 12 7.42 15.34 3.99
N LEU A 13 6.85 15.07 5.17
CA LEU A 13 7.51 14.29 6.20
C LEU A 13 7.51 12.82 5.80
N PHE A 14 8.68 12.27 5.54
CA PHE A 14 8.86 10.83 5.53
C PHE A 14 8.73 10.30 6.96
N VAL A 15 7.59 9.68 7.27
CA VAL A 15 7.27 9.19 8.63
C VAL A 15 7.80 7.76 8.83
N SER A 16 7.59 6.87 7.87
CA SER A 16 7.95 5.46 8.01
C SER A 16 8.09 4.75 6.66
N ARG A 17 8.59 3.51 6.70
CA ARG A 17 8.65 2.60 5.55
C ARG A 17 8.46 1.16 6.02
N LEU A 18 7.56 0.45 5.38
CA LEU A 18 7.41 -0.99 5.48
C LEU A 18 7.93 -1.63 4.18
N PHE A 19 8.83 -2.61 4.31
CA PHE A 19 9.27 -3.39 3.16
C PHE A 19 8.21 -4.44 2.80
N ILE A 20 7.77 -4.43 1.55
CA ILE A 20 6.82 -5.39 1.02
C ILE A 20 7.49 -6.07 -0.16
N PRO A 21 7.75 -7.39 -0.10
CA PRO A 21 8.42 -8.11 -1.17
C PRO A 21 7.55 -8.18 -2.42
N GLY A 22 8.19 -8.13 -3.59
CA GLY A 22 7.52 -8.18 -4.89
C GLY A 22 7.27 -6.79 -5.49
N GLU A 23 6.98 -6.75 -6.77
CA GLU A 23 6.63 -5.51 -7.46
C GLU A 23 5.23 -5.05 -7.07
N SER A 24 5.06 -3.76 -6.78
CA SER A 24 3.73 -3.18 -6.59
C SER A 24 3.26 -2.55 -7.90
N ARG A 25 2.07 -2.92 -8.35
CA ARG A 25 1.43 -2.40 -9.56
C ARG A 25 0.43 -1.29 -9.24
N ASP A 26 -0.29 -1.43 -8.13
CA ASP A 26 -1.30 -0.47 -7.71
C ASP A 26 -1.44 -0.43 -6.18
N ILE A 27 -1.94 0.70 -5.67
CA ILE A 27 -2.22 0.93 -4.25
C ILE A 27 -3.54 1.68 -4.08
N VAL A 28 -4.40 1.16 -3.21
CA VAL A 28 -5.64 1.81 -2.79
C VAL A 28 -5.61 1.98 -1.28
N VAL A 29 -5.93 3.19 -0.79
CA VAL A 29 -6.04 3.46 0.65
C VAL A 29 -7.51 3.62 1.01
N SER A 30 -7.96 2.92 2.05
CA SER A 30 -9.30 3.05 2.61
C SER A 30 -9.24 3.03 4.14
N CYS A 31 -9.68 4.12 4.75
CA CYS A 31 -9.60 4.35 6.19
C CYS A 31 -8.16 4.14 6.71
N VAL A 32 -7.96 3.13 7.56
CA VAL A 32 -6.69 2.78 8.20
C VAL A 32 -5.98 1.62 7.50
N TYR A 33 -6.37 1.29 6.26
CA TYR A 33 -5.76 0.20 5.50
C TYR A 33 -5.27 0.66 4.14
N ALA A 34 -4.10 0.17 3.76
CA ALA A 34 -3.60 0.21 2.39
C ALA A 34 -3.66 -1.18 1.75
N TYR A 35 -4.19 -1.22 0.55
CA TYR A 35 -4.38 -2.42 -0.28
C TYR A 35 -3.43 -2.31 -1.46
N ILE A 36 -2.42 -3.18 -1.50
CA ILE A 36 -1.36 -3.13 -2.49
C ILE A 36 -1.50 -4.34 -3.39
N PHE A 37 -1.72 -4.09 -4.67
CA PHE A 37 -1.74 -5.13 -5.68
C PHE A 37 -0.43 -5.15 -6.45
N GLY A 38 0.14 -6.34 -6.63
CA GLY A 38 1.26 -6.53 -7.55
C GLY A 38 2.17 -7.67 -7.17
N GLY A 39 2.93 -8.16 -8.15
CA GLY A 39 3.95 -9.17 -8.00
C GLY A 39 3.39 -10.52 -7.53
N GLN A 40 3.47 -11.54 -8.39
CA GLN A 40 2.93 -12.89 -8.14
C GLN A 40 1.41 -12.94 -7.96
N ASP A 41 0.69 -11.96 -8.51
CA ASP A 41 -0.77 -11.89 -8.47
C ASP A 41 -1.34 -12.00 -7.05
N LYS A 42 -0.78 -11.22 -6.12
CA LYS A 42 -1.22 -11.13 -4.71
C LYS A 42 -1.77 -9.75 -4.38
N LEU A 43 -2.83 -9.73 -3.56
CA LEU A 43 -3.30 -8.56 -2.82
C LEU A 43 -2.65 -8.58 -1.43
N ARG A 44 -1.98 -7.50 -1.06
CA ARG A 44 -1.39 -7.33 0.27
C ARG A 44 -2.14 -6.26 1.04
N ILE A 45 -2.47 -6.54 2.30
CA ILE A 45 -3.23 -5.66 3.18
C ILE A 45 -2.30 -5.16 4.27
N ILE A 46 -2.20 -3.85 4.39
CA ILE A 46 -1.33 -3.16 5.35
C ILE A 46 -2.21 -2.32 6.27
N ASP A 47 -2.05 -2.50 7.57
CA ASP A 47 -2.60 -1.61 8.59
C ASP A 47 -1.71 -0.38 8.70
N ILE A 48 -2.32 0.79 8.53
CA ILE A 48 -1.70 2.12 8.58
C ILE A 48 -2.36 3.01 9.64
N ALA A 49 -3.06 2.42 10.63
CA ALA A 49 -3.66 3.17 11.74
C ALA A 49 -2.61 3.95 12.54
N ASP A 50 -1.44 3.35 12.73
CA ASP A 50 -0.22 4.00 13.23
C ASP A 50 0.73 4.24 12.06
N ILE A 51 0.83 5.49 11.62
CA ILE A 51 1.66 5.89 10.48
C ILE A 51 3.16 5.81 10.77
N GLU A 52 3.59 5.79 12.04
CA GLU A 52 4.99 5.59 12.43
C GLU A 52 5.37 4.11 12.40
N ASN A 53 4.37 3.22 12.56
CA ASN A 53 4.57 1.77 12.61
C ASN A 53 3.54 1.00 11.77
N PRO A 54 3.55 1.16 10.43
CA PRO A 54 2.68 0.40 9.54
C PRO A 54 2.97 -1.10 9.64
N ARG A 55 1.91 -1.90 9.61
CA ARG A 55 1.97 -3.36 9.83
C ARG A 55 1.42 -4.13 8.63
N PHE A 56 2.17 -5.11 8.16
CA PHE A 56 1.63 -6.12 7.25
C PHE A 56 0.58 -6.96 7.99
N VAL A 57 -0.62 -7.04 7.42
CA VAL A 57 -1.74 -7.80 7.99
C VAL A 57 -1.87 -9.16 7.34
N SER A 58 -1.95 -9.18 6.01
CA SER A 58 -2.18 -10.41 5.24
C SER A 58 -1.80 -10.25 3.78
N GLU A 59 -1.58 -11.38 3.12
CA GLU A 59 -1.62 -11.50 1.65
C GLU A 59 -2.72 -12.46 1.23
N ILE A 60 -3.31 -12.19 0.08
CA ILE A 60 -4.36 -12.99 -0.54
C ILE A 60 -3.91 -13.24 -1.98
N PRO A 61 -3.66 -14.50 -2.38
CA PRO A 61 -3.51 -14.86 -3.78
C PRO A 61 -4.74 -14.45 -4.58
N ILE A 62 -4.53 -13.86 -5.75
CA ILE A 62 -5.57 -13.49 -6.71
C ILE A 62 -5.39 -14.25 -8.03
N ASP A 63 -4.60 -15.32 -8.00
CA ASP A 63 -4.70 -16.36 -9.01
C ASP A 63 -6.11 -16.96 -8.89
N GLY A 64 -6.85 -16.95 -9.98
CA GLY A 64 -8.22 -17.48 -10.03
C GLY A 64 -8.28 -19.01 -9.90
N GLU A 65 -7.32 -19.65 -9.22
CA GLU A 65 -7.22 -21.11 -9.09
C GLU A 65 -7.86 -21.70 -7.83
N ASP A 66 -8.37 -20.88 -6.90
CA ASP A 66 -9.18 -21.39 -5.79
C ASP A 66 -10.69 -21.15 -6.04
N ALA A 67 -11.31 -22.04 -6.81
CA ALA A 67 -12.75 -22.28 -6.85
C ALA A 67 -13.07 -23.78 -6.95
#